data_AF-A0A1C6D6T8-F1
#
_entry.id   AF-A0A1C6D6T8-F1
#
_cell.length_a   1.000
_cell.length_b   1.000
_cell.length_c   1.000
_cell.angle_alpha   90.00
_cell.angle_beta   90.00
_cell.angle_gamma   90.00
#
_symmetry.space_group_name_H-M   'P 1'
#
loop_
_entity.id
_entity.type
_entity.pdbx_description
1 polymer ?
#
loop_
_entity_poly.entity_id
_entity_poly.type
_entity_poly.pdbx_seq_one_letter_code
_entity_poly.pdbx_strand_id
1 'polypeptide(L)'
;MKKDLIKLIDSRKEIEKMFHPFGGGMGTSFERISDVPEFQNWLQEIKLELQGIYDRTHDTFVWETINFCGKRLDGFTEKKYFIELVGKLQAIRKNIDKYYPDEEKESGLSHSQGGASGMKKKPLIFISHSSKNRDQVAKIADLLRSINLSPRRDIFCSSLPGYGIPNGANIFDFLRERFLNYDLHIIFVHSPEYYESPVSLNEMGAAWVLRANATSLLLPGFDFSGMKGVIGSDCIAIKLDGDRSEVKDRLNQLRRELESEFDISDNEDIIWEEARDKFISEINGDVSTKNENISATPALITEEMKQLLKKVADAPGGQILITSDLESGTYIQIGSEVVAKEYPDRREYAVWEEALNACLKEKYIERKSEEICVITNAGYKVVE
;
A
#
# COMPACT_ATOMS: atom_id res chain seq x y z
N MET A 1 -18.35 -27.46 9.50
CA MET A 1 -17.19 -27.41 8.58
C MET A 1 -16.05 -28.31 9.06
N LYS A 2 -15.48 -28.14 10.28
CA LYS A 2 -14.40 -29.05 10.77
C LYS A 2 -14.84 -30.52 10.80
N LYS A 3 -16.03 -30.79 11.36
CA LYS A 3 -16.61 -32.14 11.46
C LYS A 3 -16.93 -32.74 10.09
N ASP A 4 -17.26 -31.91 9.11
CA ASP A 4 -17.64 -32.33 7.75
C ASP A 4 -16.40 -32.76 6.96
N LEU A 5 -15.32 -31.97 7.01
CA LEU A 5 -14.04 -32.35 6.42
C LEU A 5 -13.45 -33.62 7.07
N ILE A 6 -13.54 -33.76 8.40
CA ILE A 6 -13.07 -34.99 9.09
C ILE A 6 -13.86 -36.21 8.60
N LYS A 7 -15.20 -36.11 8.52
CA LYS A 7 -16.05 -37.19 8.00
C LYS A 7 -15.69 -37.54 6.56
N LEU A 8 -15.43 -36.55 5.71
CA LEU A 8 -15.02 -36.75 4.33
C LEU A 8 -13.64 -37.43 4.21
N ILE A 9 -12.68 -37.04 5.04
CA ILE A 9 -11.36 -37.70 5.04
C ILE A 9 -11.46 -39.12 5.59
N ASP A 10 -12.38 -39.39 6.52
CA ASP A 10 -12.58 -40.72 7.10
C ASP A 10 -13.40 -41.66 6.21
N SER A 11 -14.25 -41.14 5.32
CA SER A 11 -14.95 -41.94 4.29
C SER A 11 -14.02 -42.50 3.22
N ARG A 12 -12.72 -42.11 3.20
CA ARG A 12 -11.69 -42.64 2.30
C ARG A 12 -11.65 -44.17 2.21
N LYS A 13 -11.97 -44.87 3.31
CA LYS A 13 -11.92 -46.34 3.37
C LYS A 13 -13.01 -46.97 2.51
N GLU A 14 -14.15 -46.30 2.36
CA GLU A 14 -15.24 -46.78 1.50
C GLU A 14 -14.96 -46.46 0.04
N ILE A 15 -14.38 -45.28 -0.24
CA ILE A 15 -13.91 -44.90 -1.57
C ILE A 15 -12.81 -45.85 -2.07
N GLU A 16 -11.86 -46.23 -1.21
CA GLU A 16 -10.77 -47.14 -1.58
C GLU A 16 -11.27 -48.53 -2.02
N LYS A 17 -12.41 -49.00 -1.50
CA LYS A 17 -12.99 -50.30 -1.90
C LYS A 17 -13.59 -50.28 -3.32
N MET A 18 -13.79 -49.09 -3.89
CA MET A 18 -14.39 -48.92 -5.22
C MET A 18 -13.36 -49.02 -6.35
N PHE A 19 -12.07 -49.15 -6.02
CA PHE A 19 -11.06 -49.53 -7.00
C PHE A 19 -11.42 -50.87 -7.64
N HIS A 20 -11.34 -50.92 -8.95
CA HIS A 20 -11.61 -52.13 -9.71
C HIS A 20 -10.55 -52.32 -10.80
N PRO A 21 -10.29 -53.58 -11.21
CA PRO A 21 -9.30 -53.87 -12.23
C PRO A 21 -9.74 -53.32 -13.59
N PHE A 22 -8.83 -52.66 -14.29
CA PHE A 22 -8.99 -52.27 -15.68
C PHE A 22 -7.89 -52.90 -16.54
N GLY A 23 -8.27 -53.38 -17.74
CA GLY A 23 -7.44 -54.23 -18.58
C GLY A 23 -6.19 -53.54 -19.13
N GLY A 24 -5.03 -54.05 -18.75
CA GLY A 24 -3.79 -53.92 -19.52
C GLY A 24 -3.55 -55.21 -20.33
N GLY A 25 -3.30 -55.08 -21.63
CA GLY A 25 -2.77 -56.21 -22.40
C GLY A 25 -1.43 -56.71 -21.81
N MET A 26 -1.09 -57.98 -22.01
CA MET A 26 0.09 -58.66 -21.45
C MET A 26 0.12 -58.82 -19.91
N GLY A 27 -0.99 -59.26 -19.29
CA GLY A 27 -0.96 -59.82 -17.93
C GLY A 27 -0.65 -58.82 -16.80
N THR A 28 -0.68 -57.52 -17.08
CA THR A 28 -0.58 -56.45 -16.07
C THR A 28 -1.97 -55.96 -15.72
N SER A 29 -2.39 -56.11 -14.46
CA SER A 29 -3.65 -55.56 -13.95
C SER A 29 -3.39 -54.20 -13.30
N PHE A 30 -4.06 -53.16 -13.79
CA PHE A 30 -4.07 -51.84 -13.17
C PHE A 30 -5.39 -51.64 -12.43
N GLU A 31 -5.39 -50.84 -11.37
CA GLU A 31 -6.59 -50.48 -10.62
C GLU A 31 -7.03 -49.06 -10.99
N ARG A 32 -8.31 -48.91 -11.32
CA ARG A 32 -8.94 -47.63 -11.71
C ARG A 32 -10.05 -47.25 -10.72
N ILE A 33 -10.24 -45.95 -10.54
CA ILE A 33 -11.32 -45.35 -9.75
C ILE A 33 -11.91 -44.07 -10.39
N SER A 34 -11.23 -43.47 -11.38
CA SER A 34 -11.63 -42.20 -11.98
C SER A 34 -13.00 -42.20 -12.68
N ASP A 35 -13.49 -43.38 -13.10
CA ASP A 35 -14.80 -43.60 -13.69
C ASP A 35 -15.91 -43.88 -12.67
N VAL A 36 -15.58 -43.93 -11.37
CA VAL A 36 -16.54 -44.13 -10.28
C VAL A 36 -17.15 -42.77 -9.87
N PRO A 37 -18.48 -42.56 -10.01
CA PRO A 37 -19.14 -41.30 -9.67
C PRO A 37 -18.95 -40.87 -8.20
N GLU A 38 -18.97 -41.83 -7.28
CA GLU A 38 -18.79 -41.60 -5.84
C GLU A 38 -17.40 -41.05 -5.52
N PHE A 39 -16.38 -41.53 -6.22
CA PHE A 39 -15.02 -41.00 -6.10
C PHE A 39 -14.93 -39.57 -6.65
N GLN A 40 -15.58 -39.29 -7.79
CA GLN A 40 -15.61 -37.93 -8.35
C GLN A 40 -16.31 -36.95 -7.41
N ASN A 41 -17.46 -37.32 -6.85
CA ASN A 41 -18.18 -36.51 -5.87
C ASN A 41 -17.33 -36.26 -4.62
N TRP A 42 -16.74 -37.32 -4.06
CA TRP A 42 -15.83 -37.23 -2.92
C TRP A 42 -14.65 -36.27 -3.19
N LEU A 43 -14.04 -36.35 -4.37
CA LEU A 43 -12.94 -35.49 -4.77
C LEU A 43 -13.36 -34.01 -4.87
N GLN A 44 -14.56 -33.72 -5.39
CA GLN A 44 -15.09 -32.35 -5.45
C GLN A 44 -15.45 -31.79 -4.07
N GLU A 45 -16.05 -32.60 -3.20
CA GLU A 45 -16.39 -32.19 -1.83
C GLU A 45 -15.13 -31.89 -1.00
N ILE A 46 -14.10 -32.74 -1.11
CA ILE A 46 -12.78 -32.48 -0.54
C ILE A 46 -12.20 -31.17 -1.09
N LYS A 47 -12.25 -30.96 -2.41
CA LYS A 47 -11.71 -29.74 -3.03
C LYS A 47 -12.41 -28.48 -2.53
N LEU A 48 -13.73 -28.53 -2.34
CA LEU A 48 -14.52 -27.41 -1.83
C LEU A 48 -14.17 -27.07 -0.37
N GLU A 49 -14.09 -28.08 0.50
CA GLU A 49 -13.70 -27.88 1.91
C GLU A 49 -12.25 -27.36 2.03
N LEU A 50 -11.33 -27.90 1.24
CA LEU A 50 -9.95 -27.44 1.21
C LEU A 50 -9.84 -26.01 0.66
N GLN A 51 -10.64 -25.65 -0.36
CA GLN A 51 -10.71 -24.27 -0.86
C GLN A 51 -11.15 -23.32 0.24
N GLY A 52 -12.18 -23.68 1.02
CA GLY A 52 -12.61 -22.89 2.17
C GLY A 52 -11.54 -22.75 3.25
N ILE A 53 -10.66 -23.75 3.44
CA ILE A 53 -9.47 -23.59 4.31
C ILE A 53 -8.48 -22.62 3.67
N TYR A 54 -8.11 -22.83 2.40
CA TYR A 54 -7.13 -22.00 1.71
C TYR A 54 -7.56 -20.53 1.65
N ASP A 55 -8.83 -20.25 1.38
CA ASP A 55 -9.35 -18.87 1.33
C ASP A 55 -9.20 -18.17 2.69
N ARG A 56 -9.29 -18.91 3.80
CA ARG A 56 -9.12 -18.40 5.16
C ARG A 56 -7.66 -18.31 5.59
N THR A 57 -6.83 -19.28 5.22
CA THR A 57 -5.47 -19.43 5.78
C THR A 57 -4.35 -19.11 4.82
N HIS A 58 -4.62 -19.07 3.51
CA HIS A 58 -3.66 -18.99 2.42
C HIS A 58 -2.51 -20.02 2.55
N ASP A 59 -2.82 -21.18 3.15
CA ASP A 59 -1.82 -22.19 3.45
C ASP A 59 -1.33 -22.87 2.16
N THR A 60 -0.03 -22.77 1.90
CA THR A 60 0.60 -23.30 0.68
C THR A 60 0.44 -24.81 0.55
N PHE A 61 0.45 -25.56 1.66
CA PHE A 61 0.26 -27.01 1.63
C PHE A 61 -1.19 -27.37 1.25
N VAL A 62 -2.17 -26.60 1.74
CA VAL A 62 -3.57 -26.73 1.35
C VAL A 62 -3.74 -26.40 -0.14
N TRP A 63 -3.13 -25.32 -0.63
CA TRP A 63 -3.14 -24.96 -2.06
C TRP A 63 -2.54 -26.06 -2.96
N GLU A 64 -1.39 -26.58 -2.59
CA GLU A 64 -0.75 -27.69 -3.30
C GLU A 64 -1.62 -28.96 -3.28
N THR A 65 -2.38 -29.17 -2.22
CA THR A 65 -3.32 -30.30 -2.11
C THR A 65 -4.54 -30.09 -3.00
N ILE A 66 -5.09 -28.86 -3.09
CA ILE A 66 -6.16 -28.49 -4.03
C ILE A 66 -5.72 -28.70 -5.48
N ASN A 67 -4.52 -28.23 -5.84
CA ASN A 67 -3.96 -28.43 -7.17
C ASN A 67 -3.76 -29.93 -7.47
N PHE A 68 -3.33 -30.71 -6.48
CA PHE A 68 -3.22 -32.16 -6.61
C PHE A 68 -4.58 -32.82 -6.87
N CYS A 69 -5.66 -32.35 -6.24
CA CYS A 69 -7.03 -32.83 -6.50
C CYS A 69 -7.45 -32.59 -7.96
N GLY A 70 -6.92 -31.56 -8.62
CA GLY A 70 -7.19 -31.24 -10.02
C GLY A 70 -6.36 -32.01 -11.04
N LYS A 71 -5.45 -32.90 -10.62
CA LYS A 71 -4.58 -33.64 -11.54
C LYS A 71 -5.39 -34.59 -12.41
N ARG A 72 -5.15 -34.57 -13.73
CA ARG A 72 -5.77 -35.50 -14.68
C ARG A 72 -5.31 -36.93 -14.39
N LEU A 73 -6.26 -37.84 -14.26
CA LEU A 73 -6.01 -39.26 -14.05
C LEU A 73 -5.89 -39.99 -15.40
N ASP A 74 -4.92 -40.89 -15.50
CA ASP A 74 -4.54 -41.58 -16.74
C ASP A 74 -4.99 -43.05 -16.78
N GLY A 75 -5.64 -43.55 -15.73
CA GLY A 75 -6.04 -44.96 -15.60
C GLY A 75 -4.94 -45.92 -15.16
N PHE A 76 -3.66 -45.53 -15.21
CA PHE A 76 -2.52 -46.41 -14.90
C PHE A 76 -1.88 -46.09 -13.55
N THR A 77 -1.91 -44.82 -13.13
CA THR A 77 -1.25 -44.33 -11.90
C THR A 77 -2.23 -43.96 -10.80
N GLU A 78 -3.51 -44.31 -10.94
CA GLU A 78 -4.59 -43.84 -10.07
C GLU A 78 -4.48 -44.34 -8.63
N LYS A 79 -4.06 -45.60 -8.42
CA LYS A 79 -3.84 -46.11 -7.07
C LYS A 79 -2.72 -45.35 -6.34
N LYS A 80 -1.63 -45.02 -7.05
CA LYS A 80 -0.52 -44.21 -6.52
C LYS A 80 -0.98 -42.79 -6.22
N TYR A 81 -1.76 -42.19 -7.13
CA TYR A 81 -2.39 -40.89 -6.93
C TYR A 81 -3.26 -40.87 -5.67
N PHE A 82 -4.13 -41.87 -5.51
CA PHE A 82 -5.04 -41.95 -4.37
C PHE A 82 -4.29 -42.07 -3.04
N ILE A 83 -3.24 -42.90 -2.97
CA ILE A 83 -2.39 -43.03 -1.78
C ILE A 83 -1.74 -41.69 -1.41
N GLU A 84 -1.23 -40.95 -2.41
CA GLU A 84 -0.59 -39.66 -2.20
C GLU A 84 -1.60 -38.58 -1.76
N LEU A 85 -2.78 -38.56 -2.39
CA LEU A 85 -3.88 -37.67 -2.00
C LEU A 85 -4.32 -37.96 -0.56
N VAL A 86 -4.56 -39.22 -0.21
CA VAL A 86 -4.90 -39.64 1.15
C VAL A 86 -3.81 -39.24 2.14
N GLY A 87 -2.53 -39.36 1.79
CA GLY A 87 -1.41 -38.92 2.63
C GLY A 87 -1.49 -37.42 2.94
N LYS A 88 -1.73 -36.58 1.92
CA LYS A 88 -1.91 -35.14 2.09
C LYS A 88 -3.13 -34.81 2.95
N LEU A 89 -4.27 -35.46 2.68
CA LEU A 89 -5.50 -35.28 3.46
C LEU A 89 -5.33 -35.72 4.92
N GLN A 90 -4.60 -36.80 5.19
CA GLN A 90 -4.29 -37.22 6.56
C GLN A 90 -3.40 -36.22 7.28
N ALA A 91 -2.43 -35.61 6.59
CA ALA A 91 -1.61 -34.55 7.18
C ALA A 91 -2.48 -33.33 7.57
N ILE A 92 -3.45 -32.96 6.72
CA ILE A 92 -4.43 -31.90 7.03
C ILE A 92 -5.30 -32.31 8.22
N ARG A 93 -5.85 -33.53 8.23
CA ARG A 93 -6.68 -34.06 9.32
C ARG A 93 -5.94 -34.12 10.66
N LYS A 94 -4.66 -34.49 10.67
CA LYS A 94 -3.84 -34.53 11.90
C LYS A 94 -3.57 -33.14 12.45
N ASN A 95 -3.58 -32.12 11.59
CA ASN A 95 -3.38 -30.73 11.96
C ASN A 95 -4.67 -29.93 11.79
N ILE A 96 -5.84 -30.57 11.94
CA ILE A 96 -7.12 -29.96 11.61
C ILE A 96 -7.40 -28.73 12.48
N ASP A 97 -6.90 -28.73 13.72
CA ASP A 97 -7.05 -27.62 14.66
C ASP A 97 -6.31 -26.36 14.21
N LYS A 98 -5.24 -26.51 13.41
CA LYS A 98 -4.57 -25.39 12.73
C LYS A 98 -5.52 -24.63 11.80
N TYR A 99 -6.47 -25.33 11.18
CA TYR A 99 -7.36 -24.79 10.16
C TYR A 99 -8.76 -24.44 10.68
N TYR A 100 -9.12 -24.91 11.89
CA TYR A 100 -10.40 -24.65 12.56
C TYR A 100 -10.20 -24.36 14.06
N PRO A 101 -9.53 -23.24 14.42
CA PRO A 101 -9.17 -22.93 15.80
C PRO A 101 -10.35 -22.54 16.70
N ASP A 102 -11.47 -22.09 16.14
CA ASP A 102 -12.62 -21.57 16.92
C ASP A 102 -13.66 -22.63 17.32
N GLU A 103 -13.64 -23.84 16.75
CA GLU A 103 -14.64 -24.88 17.03
C GLU A 103 -14.37 -25.68 18.34
N GLU A 104 -13.30 -25.40 19.09
CA GLU A 104 -13.04 -26.02 20.41
C GLU A 104 -13.67 -25.27 21.60
N LYS A 105 -14.24 -24.08 21.40
CA LYS A 105 -14.76 -23.25 22.50
C LYS A 105 -16.17 -23.62 23.00
N GLU A 106 -16.80 -24.67 22.50
CA GLU A 106 -18.12 -25.12 22.98
C GLU A 106 -18.10 -26.17 24.10
N SER A 107 -16.94 -26.57 24.62
CA SER A 107 -16.92 -27.44 25.81
C SER A 107 -15.69 -27.23 26.69
N GLY A 108 -15.85 -26.43 27.74
CA GLY A 108 -15.01 -26.52 28.94
C GLY A 108 -14.30 -25.22 29.34
N LEU A 109 -14.86 -24.55 30.35
CA LEU A 109 -14.14 -23.62 31.21
C LEU A 109 -12.99 -24.36 31.93
N SER A 110 -11.75 -23.90 31.75
CA SER A 110 -10.76 -23.82 32.84
C SER A 110 -9.51 -23.06 32.40
N HIS A 111 -9.11 -22.07 33.21
CA HIS A 111 -7.79 -21.44 33.18
C HIS A 111 -6.66 -22.46 33.27
N SER A 112 -5.69 -22.37 32.34
CA SER A 112 -4.25 -22.35 32.66
C SER A 112 -3.45 -22.03 31.40
N GLN A 113 -2.56 -21.05 31.51
CA GLN A 113 -1.60 -20.65 30.48
C GLN A 113 -0.69 -21.81 30.06
N GLY A 114 -0.28 -21.81 28.79
CA GLY A 114 0.93 -22.54 28.37
C GLY A 114 1.00 -22.94 26.89
N GLY A 115 1.33 -21.99 26.02
CA GLY A 115 2.19 -22.25 24.86
C GLY A 115 1.57 -22.88 23.61
N ALA A 116 0.83 -22.09 22.82
CA ALA A 116 0.69 -22.32 21.39
C ALA A 116 1.23 -21.07 20.67
N SER A 117 2.30 -21.23 19.91
CA SER A 117 2.89 -20.21 19.04
C SER A 117 1.82 -19.76 18.04
N GLY A 118 1.10 -18.68 18.39
CA GLY A 118 0.16 -18.02 17.50
C GLY A 118 0.90 -17.56 16.26
N MET A 119 0.33 -17.83 15.07
CA MET A 119 0.77 -17.09 13.90
C MET A 119 0.50 -15.61 14.19
N LYS A 120 1.58 -14.86 14.42
CA LYS A 120 1.55 -13.41 14.62
C LYS A 120 0.81 -12.84 13.41
N LYS A 121 -0.31 -12.14 13.63
CA LYS A 121 -1.00 -11.51 12.50
C LYS A 121 -0.03 -10.52 11.87
N LYS A 122 -0.13 -10.34 10.56
CA LYS A 122 0.75 -9.38 9.89
C LYS A 122 0.33 -7.98 10.35
N PRO A 123 1.30 -7.11 10.69
CA PRO A 123 1.01 -5.73 10.99
C PRO A 123 0.51 -5.03 9.73
N LEU A 124 -0.43 -4.11 9.86
CA LEU A 124 -0.94 -3.29 8.76
C LEU A 124 -1.34 -1.91 9.30
N ILE A 125 -0.85 -0.85 8.67
CA ILE A 125 -1.23 0.52 9.01
C ILE A 125 -2.54 0.86 8.31
N PHE A 126 -3.49 1.40 9.05
CA PHE A 126 -4.68 2.03 8.49
C PHE A 126 -4.68 3.52 8.80
N ILE A 127 -4.75 4.37 7.77
CA ILE A 127 -4.83 5.83 7.95
C ILE A 127 -6.29 6.28 7.90
N SER A 128 -6.91 6.44 9.07
CA SER A 128 -8.27 6.98 9.21
C SER A 128 -8.22 8.50 9.19
N HIS A 129 -8.91 9.11 8.22
CA HIS A 129 -8.90 10.55 7.98
C HIS A 129 -10.20 11.01 7.30
N SER A 130 -10.45 12.32 7.25
CA SER A 130 -11.51 12.87 6.39
C SER A 130 -11.02 12.99 4.95
N SER A 131 -11.86 12.65 3.97
CA SER A 131 -11.51 12.75 2.54
C SER A 131 -11.10 14.16 2.10
N LYS A 132 -11.50 15.19 2.85
CA LYS A 132 -11.09 16.59 2.65
C LYS A 132 -9.62 16.86 3.00
N ASN A 133 -8.98 16.01 3.80
CA ASN A 133 -7.58 16.17 4.21
C ASN A 133 -6.62 15.28 3.39
N ARG A 134 -6.98 14.97 2.13
CA ARG A 134 -6.24 14.08 1.25
C ARG A 134 -4.78 14.52 1.05
N ASP A 135 -4.55 15.82 0.87
CA ASP A 135 -3.20 16.35 0.59
C ASP A 135 -2.28 16.23 1.81
N GLN A 136 -2.81 16.43 3.01
CA GLN A 136 -2.09 16.22 4.25
C GLN A 136 -1.78 14.74 4.47
N VAL A 137 -2.74 13.86 4.15
CA VAL A 137 -2.57 12.41 4.27
C VAL A 137 -1.57 11.85 3.26
N ALA A 138 -1.46 12.46 2.07
CA ALA A 138 -0.39 12.13 1.12
C ALA A 138 1.01 12.39 1.73
N LYS A 139 1.20 13.53 2.41
CA LYS A 139 2.47 13.84 3.11
C LYS A 139 2.78 12.84 4.24
N ILE A 140 1.76 12.40 4.97
CA ILE A 140 1.90 11.36 6.00
C ILE A 140 2.30 10.02 5.36
N ALA A 141 1.63 9.61 4.28
CA ALA A 141 1.98 8.39 3.55
C ALA A 141 3.42 8.45 3.01
N ASP A 142 3.85 9.60 2.52
CA ASP A 142 5.21 9.83 2.03
C ASP A 142 6.25 9.69 3.14
N LEU A 143 5.97 10.22 4.35
CA LEU A 143 6.80 9.99 5.53
C LEU A 143 6.90 8.50 5.88
N LEU A 144 5.78 7.77 5.88
CA LEU A 144 5.78 6.33 6.15
C LEU A 144 6.59 5.54 5.11
N ARG A 145 6.55 5.93 3.83
CA ARG A 145 7.41 5.31 2.81
C ARG A 145 8.89 5.51 3.07
N SER A 146 9.29 6.62 3.70
CA SER A 146 10.69 6.90 4.02
C SER A 146 11.28 5.90 5.02
N ILE A 147 10.45 5.20 5.80
CA ILE A 147 10.85 4.10 6.69
C ILE A 147 10.62 2.72 6.05
N ASN A 148 10.65 2.63 4.72
CA ASN A 148 10.52 1.38 3.95
C ASN A 148 9.16 0.65 4.07
N LEU A 149 8.09 1.33 4.50
CA LEU A 149 6.74 0.78 4.45
C LEU A 149 6.19 0.82 3.00
N SER A 150 5.72 -0.32 2.53
CA SER A 150 5.23 -0.48 1.17
C SER A 150 3.75 -0.07 1.03
N PRO A 151 3.39 0.81 0.07
CA PRO A 151 2.02 1.27 -0.18
C PRO A 151 0.94 0.21 -0.39
N ARG A 152 1.32 -0.98 -0.90
CA ARG A 152 0.37 -2.06 -1.23
C ARG A 152 0.36 -3.21 -0.22
N ARG A 153 1.39 -3.28 0.64
CA ARG A 153 1.58 -4.38 1.58
C ARG A 153 1.30 -3.94 3.02
N ASP A 154 1.78 -2.76 3.38
CA ASP A 154 1.91 -2.35 4.78
C ASP A 154 0.99 -1.18 5.15
N ILE A 155 0.45 -0.45 4.17
CA ILE A 155 -0.40 0.73 4.39
C ILE A 155 -1.73 0.56 3.65
N PHE A 156 -2.82 0.85 4.36
CA PHE A 156 -4.16 0.96 3.81
C PHE A 156 -4.68 2.39 3.98
N CYS A 157 -5.09 3.01 2.87
CA CYS A 157 -5.69 4.35 2.86
C CYS A 157 -6.69 4.47 1.69
N SER A 158 -7.98 4.61 2.00
CA SER A 158 -9.06 4.56 1.01
C SER A 158 -9.09 5.76 0.05
N SER A 159 -8.52 6.91 0.42
CA SER A 159 -8.56 8.14 -0.38
C SER A 159 -7.38 8.32 -1.33
N LEU A 160 -6.29 7.57 -1.13
CA LEU A 160 -5.05 7.73 -1.89
C LEU A 160 -4.94 6.69 -3.01
N PRO A 161 -4.68 7.11 -4.27
CA PRO A 161 -4.44 6.18 -5.37
C PRO A 161 -3.29 5.21 -5.05
N GLY A 162 -3.52 3.91 -5.22
CA GLY A 162 -2.52 2.87 -4.98
C GLY A 162 -2.46 2.33 -3.54
N TYR A 163 -3.23 2.90 -2.60
CA TYR A 163 -3.33 2.46 -1.20
C TYR A 163 -4.74 1.95 -0.82
N GLY A 164 -5.70 2.12 -1.74
CA GLY A 164 -7.12 1.92 -1.50
C GLY A 164 -7.65 0.53 -1.86
N ILE A 165 -8.97 0.45 -1.92
CA ILE A 165 -9.74 -0.79 -2.07
C ILE A 165 -9.80 -1.20 -3.55
N PRO A 166 -9.70 -2.51 -3.89
CA PRO A 166 -9.93 -2.99 -5.26
C PRO A 166 -11.32 -2.59 -5.78
N ASN A 167 -11.40 -2.26 -7.08
CA ASN A 167 -12.66 -1.88 -7.72
C ASN A 167 -13.76 -2.92 -7.46
N GLY A 168 -14.92 -2.47 -6.97
CA GLY A 168 -16.10 -3.30 -6.74
C GLY A 168 -16.22 -3.94 -5.35
N ALA A 169 -15.23 -3.79 -4.46
CA ALA A 169 -15.34 -4.29 -3.09
C ALA A 169 -16.09 -3.30 -2.16
N ASN A 170 -16.87 -3.85 -1.22
CA ASN A 170 -17.56 -3.04 -0.21
C ASN A 170 -16.55 -2.55 0.85
N ILE A 171 -16.57 -1.23 1.13
CA ILE A 171 -15.61 -0.58 2.02
C ILE A 171 -15.68 -1.11 3.46
N PHE A 172 -16.88 -1.41 3.96
CA PHE A 172 -17.08 -1.88 5.33
C PHE A 172 -16.68 -3.35 5.48
N ASP A 173 -16.96 -4.18 4.49
CA ASP A 173 -16.50 -5.58 4.47
C ASP A 173 -14.98 -5.63 4.38
N PHE A 174 -14.39 -4.82 3.51
CA PHE A 174 -12.94 -4.71 3.37
C PHE A 174 -12.29 -4.25 4.68
N LEU A 175 -12.81 -3.18 5.31
CA LEU A 175 -12.34 -2.71 6.62
C LEU A 175 -12.41 -3.83 7.65
N ARG A 176 -13.59 -4.47 7.79
CA ARG A 176 -13.80 -5.57 8.73
C ARG A 176 -12.81 -6.72 8.52
N GLU A 177 -12.54 -7.11 7.28
CA GLU A 177 -11.53 -8.11 6.95
C GLU A 177 -10.12 -7.68 7.38
N ARG A 178 -9.75 -6.40 7.20
CA ARG A 178 -8.47 -5.88 7.69
C ARG A 178 -8.38 -5.96 9.21
N PHE A 179 -9.43 -5.53 9.91
CA PHE A 179 -9.54 -5.59 11.36
C PHE A 179 -9.46 -7.00 11.94
N LEU A 180 -9.97 -8.01 11.21
CA LEU A 180 -9.94 -9.39 11.67
C LEU A 180 -8.61 -10.09 11.37
N ASN A 181 -8.04 -9.84 10.19
CA ASN A 181 -6.92 -10.63 9.66
C ASN A 181 -5.53 -10.02 9.91
N TYR A 182 -5.46 -8.75 10.33
CA TYR A 182 -4.21 -8.04 10.57
C TYR A 182 -4.13 -7.53 12.01
N ASP A 183 -2.89 -7.37 12.51
CA ASP A 183 -2.62 -6.57 13.69
C ASP A 183 -2.58 -5.11 13.23
N LEU A 184 -3.70 -4.41 13.37
CA LEU A 184 -3.82 -3.05 12.86
C LEU A 184 -3.14 -2.03 13.77
N HIS A 185 -2.32 -1.20 13.15
CA HIS A 185 -1.90 0.09 13.70
C HIS A 185 -2.70 1.19 13.01
N ILE A 186 -3.53 1.92 13.74
CA ILE A 186 -4.43 2.92 13.17
C ILE A 186 -3.86 4.30 13.42
N ILE A 187 -3.60 5.03 12.34
CA ILE A 187 -3.20 6.42 12.40
C ILE A 187 -4.45 7.27 12.21
N PHE A 188 -4.91 7.90 13.29
CA PHE A 188 -6.00 8.86 13.27
C PHE A 188 -5.46 10.23 12.90
N VAL A 189 -5.95 10.79 11.80
CA VAL A 189 -5.60 12.14 11.35
C VAL A 189 -6.71 13.09 11.74
N HIS A 190 -6.55 13.70 12.91
CA HIS A 190 -7.54 14.57 13.55
C HIS A 190 -7.53 15.97 12.93
N SER A 191 -8.73 16.42 12.61
CA SER A 191 -9.04 17.74 12.04
C SER A 191 -10.50 18.09 12.33
N PRO A 192 -10.94 19.35 12.15
CA PRO A 192 -12.36 19.66 12.21
C PRO A 192 -13.18 18.78 11.25
N GLU A 193 -12.68 18.57 10.03
CA GLU A 193 -13.37 17.77 9.01
C GLU A 193 -13.44 16.28 9.36
N TYR A 194 -12.52 15.76 10.18
CA TYR A 194 -12.56 14.40 10.71
C TYR A 194 -13.77 14.21 11.62
N TYR A 195 -13.98 15.14 12.55
CA TYR A 195 -15.07 15.08 13.52
C TYR A 195 -16.45 15.40 12.92
N GLU A 196 -16.48 16.01 11.74
CA GLU A 196 -17.70 16.19 10.94
C GLU A 196 -18.06 14.97 10.09
N SER A 197 -17.17 13.98 9.95
CA SER A 197 -17.35 12.82 9.08
C SER A 197 -17.91 11.62 9.86
N PRO A 198 -19.18 11.22 9.64
CA PRO A 198 -19.76 10.06 10.34
C PRO A 198 -19.01 8.75 10.05
N VAL A 199 -18.46 8.61 8.83
CA VAL A 199 -17.67 7.45 8.44
C VAL A 199 -16.38 7.37 9.27
N SER A 200 -15.66 8.49 9.39
CA SER A 200 -14.41 8.56 10.16
C SER A 200 -14.66 8.29 11.66
N LEU A 201 -15.76 8.82 12.21
CA LEU A 201 -16.16 8.51 13.59
C LEU A 201 -16.54 7.04 13.80
N ASN A 202 -17.18 6.40 12.82
CA ASN A 202 -17.49 4.98 12.87
C ASN A 202 -16.22 4.12 12.82
N GLU A 203 -15.22 4.51 12.01
CA GLU A 203 -13.90 3.87 11.98
C GLU A 203 -13.19 3.99 13.34
N MET A 204 -13.22 5.16 13.98
CA MET A 204 -12.71 5.38 15.33
C MET A 204 -13.42 4.49 16.37
N GLY A 205 -14.75 4.36 16.27
CA GLY A 205 -15.53 3.47 17.13
C GLY A 205 -15.12 2.00 16.98
N ALA A 206 -14.97 1.54 15.74
CA ALA A 206 -14.56 0.16 15.44
C ALA A 206 -13.15 -0.14 15.98
N ALA A 207 -12.21 0.78 15.77
CA ALA A 207 -10.85 0.68 16.29
C ALA A 207 -10.79 0.53 17.82
N TRP A 208 -11.58 1.34 18.53
CA TRP A 208 -11.66 1.29 19.99
C TRP A 208 -12.24 -0.03 20.50
N VAL A 209 -13.35 -0.50 19.91
CA VAL A 209 -13.97 -1.79 20.26
C VAL A 209 -12.97 -2.94 20.07
N LEU A 210 -12.17 -2.89 19.02
CA LEU A 210 -11.23 -3.93 18.64
C LEU A 210 -9.86 -3.80 19.34
N ARG A 211 -9.67 -2.78 20.18
CA ARG A 211 -8.42 -2.49 20.89
C ARG A 211 -7.19 -2.46 19.97
N ALA A 212 -7.36 -1.91 18.77
CA ALA A 212 -6.25 -1.76 17.83
C ALA A 212 -5.19 -0.79 18.39
N ASN A 213 -3.92 -1.00 18.04
CA ASN A 213 -2.88 -0.01 18.31
C ASN A 213 -3.23 1.26 17.54
N ALA A 214 -3.04 2.42 18.17
CA ALA A 214 -3.46 3.68 17.58
C ALA A 214 -2.47 4.81 17.86
N THR A 215 -2.15 5.55 16.81
CA THR A 215 -1.43 6.83 16.88
C THR A 215 -2.39 7.94 16.48
N SER A 216 -2.44 9.01 17.28
CA SER A 216 -3.23 10.20 16.96
C SER A 216 -2.31 11.31 16.43
N LEU A 217 -2.59 11.80 15.23
CA LEU A 217 -1.92 12.95 14.62
C LEU A 217 -2.92 14.10 14.54
N LEU A 218 -2.61 15.26 15.12
CA LEU A 218 -3.43 16.46 14.98
C LEU A 218 -2.85 17.30 13.85
N LEU A 219 -3.68 17.57 12.83
CA LEU A 219 -3.29 18.44 11.73
C LEU A 219 -3.08 19.89 12.21
N PRO A 220 -2.27 20.68 11.49
CA PRO A 220 -2.06 22.09 11.84
C PRO A 220 -3.37 22.87 11.96
N GLY A 221 -3.47 23.69 13.01
CA GLY A 221 -4.68 24.44 13.34
C GLY A 221 -5.76 23.64 14.09
N PHE A 222 -5.52 22.36 14.39
CA PHE A 222 -6.39 21.56 15.25
C PHE A 222 -5.76 21.33 16.64
N ASP A 223 -6.57 21.46 17.69
CA ASP A 223 -6.10 21.41 19.08
C ASP A 223 -6.73 20.23 19.83
N PHE A 224 -6.08 19.79 20.90
CA PHE A 224 -6.50 18.72 21.80
C PHE A 224 -7.93 18.96 22.35
N SER A 225 -8.32 20.21 22.59
CA SER A 225 -9.69 20.55 23.01
C SER A 225 -10.77 20.21 21.98
N GLY A 226 -10.38 20.08 20.71
CA GLY A 226 -11.25 19.66 19.61
C GLY A 226 -11.47 18.15 19.56
N MET A 227 -10.62 17.36 20.23
CA MET A 227 -10.73 15.90 20.22
C MET A 227 -11.99 15.44 20.96
N LYS A 228 -12.78 14.58 20.31
CA LYS A 228 -14.05 14.05 20.83
C LYS A 228 -14.12 12.54 20.60
N GLY A 229 -14.97 11.84 21.34
CA GLY A 229 -15.25 10.41 21.11
C GLY A 229 -14.46 9.45 22.00
N VAL A 230 -14.35 8.20 21.56
CA VAL A 230 -13.89 7.04 22.37
C VAL A 230 -12.36 6.94 22.50
N ILE A 231 -11.63 7.61 21.61
CA ILE A 231 -10.20 7.81 21.74
C ILE A 231 -10.03 9.19 22.38
N GLY A 232 -9.94 9.19 23.71
CA GLY A 232 -9.80 10.39 24.53
C GLY A 232 -8.36 10.85 24.67
N SER A 233 -8.17 11.92 25.46
CA SER A 233 -6.91 12.56 25.84
C SER A 233 -5.85 11.64 26.47
N ASP A 234 -6.20 10.38 26.69
CA ASP A 234 -5.39 9.37 27.37
C ASP A 234 -4.42 8.69 26.40
N CYS A 235 -4.66 8.84 25.09
CA CYS A 235 -3.73 8.48 24.02
C CYS A 235 -2.82 9.68 23.74
N ILE A 236 -1.50 9.47 23.80
CA ILE A 236 -0.52 10.48 23.40
C ILE A 236 -0.76 10.84 21.92
N ALA A 237 -1.12 12.09 21.65
CA ALA A 237 -1.32 12.58 20.30
C ALA A 237 -0.18 13.51 19.89
N ILE A 238 0.20 13.46 18.61
CA ILE A 238 1.26 14.26 18.01
C ILE A 238 0.62 15.47 17.35
N LYS A 239 0.79 16.65 17.97
CA LYS A 239 0.35 17.93 17.39
C LYS A 239 1.37 18.43 16.39
N LEU A 240 1.06 18.34 15.10
CA LEU A 240 2.05 18.52 14.02
C LEU A 240 2.56 19.97 13.87
N ASP A 241 1.80 20.94 14.37
CA ASP A 241 2.15 22.36 14.50
C ASP A 241 2.55 22.75 15.94
N GLY A 242 2.97 21.78 16.76
CA GLY A 242 3.47 21.99 18.12
C GLY A 242 4.91 22.50 18.17
N ASP A 243 5.52 22.44 19.36
CA ASP A 243 6.95 22.76 19.50
C ASP A 243 7.79 21.86 18.60
N ARG A 244 8.73 22.44 17.85
CA ARG A 244 9.49 21.72 16.82
C ARG A 244 10.30 20.56 17.41
N SER A 245 10.89 20.74 18.60
CA SER A 245 11.67 19.68 19.26
C SER A 245 10.76 18.56 19.75
N GLU A 246 9.59 18.91 20.30
CA GLU A 246 8.59 17.92 20.72
C GLU A 246 8.06 17.10 19.52
N VAL A 247 7.67 17.76 18.43
CA VAL A 247 7.18 17.09 17.22
C VAL A 247 8.24 16.13 16.67
N LYS A 248 9.50 16.55 16.63
CA LYS A 248 10.61 15.69 16.20
C LYS A 248 10.78 14.46 17.08
N ASP A 249 10.76 14.63 18.40
CA ASP A 249 10.88 13.52 19.35
C ASP A 249 9.72 12.53 19.22
N ARG A 250 8.48 13.04 19.13
CA ARG A 250 7.28 12.21 18.95
C ARG A 250 7.30 11.43 17.64
N LEU A 251 7.72 12.05 16.53
CA LEU A 251 7.86 11.35 15.24
C LEU A 251 8.98 10.30 15.29
N ASN A 252 10.08 10.56 16.02
CA ASN A 252 11.13 9.56 16.25
C ASN A 252 10.63 8.38 17.11
N GLN A 253 9.72 8.62 18.04
CA GLN A 253 9.05 7.55 18.80
C GLN A 253 8.15 6.72 17.87
N LEU A 254 7.31 7.37 17.07
CA LEU A 254 6.47 6.72 16.08
C LEU A 254 7.29 5.86 15.09
N ARG A 255 8.43 6.37 14.59
CA ARG A 255 9.35 5.59 13.75
C ARG A 255 9.77 4.30 14.43
N ARG A 256 10.29 4.38 15.66
CA ARG A 256 10.79 3.21 16.41
C ARG A 256 9.68 2.20 16.71
N GLU A 257 8.48 2.69 17.01
CA GLU A 257 7.30 1.84 17.20
C GLU A 257 6.96 1.09 15.91
N LEU A 258 6.86 1.79 14.78
CA LEU A 258 6.55 1.17 13.49
C LEU A 258 7.66 0.23 13.01
N GLU A 259 8.94 0.58 13.19
CA GLU A 259 10.06 -0.30 12.85
C GLU A 259 10.00 -1.60 13.64
N SER A 260 9.69 -1.53 14.94
CA SER A 260 9.51 -2.70 15.79
C SER A 260 8.26 -3.52 15.43
N GLU A 261 7.15 -2.87 15.08
CA GLU A 261 5.91 -3.55 14.72
C GLU A 261 6.03 -4.29 13.39
N PHE A 262 6.67 -3.66 12.39
CA PHE A 262 6.77 -4.16 11.02
C PHE A 262 8.05 -4.95 10.71
N ASP A 263 8.92 -5.16 11.72
CA ASP A 263 10.21 -5.86 11.56
C ASP A 263 11.07 -5.24 10.44
N ILE A 264 11.13 -3.90 10.44
CA ILE A 264 11.87 -3.13 9.44
C ILE A 264 13.31 -3.01 9.89
N SER A 265 14.25 -3.34 9.00
CA SER A 265 15.68 -3.11 9.24
C SER A 265 15.96 -1.61 9.36
N ASP A 266 16.76 -1.24 10.36
CA ASP A 266 17.11 0.14 10.68
C ASP A 266 17.47 0.97 9.44
N ASN A 267 16.85 2.13 9.30
CA ASN A 267 17.16 3.09 8.25
C ASN A 267 18.27 4.03 8.71
N GLU A 268 19.14 4.47 7.80
CA GLU A 268 20.18 5.44 8.14
C GLU A 268 19.53 6.70 8.72
N ASP A 269 19.93 7.06 9.95
CA ASP A 269 19.29 8.13 10.72
C ASP A 269 19.22 9.45 9.95
N ILE A 270 20.24 9.74 9.14
CA ILE A 270 20.30 10.93 8.29
C ILE A 270 19.15 10.95 7.27
N ILE A 271 18.83 9.82 6.64
CA ILE A 271 17.74 9.71 5.64
C ILE A 271 16.39 9.97 6.31
N TRP A 272 16.18 9.39 7.50
CA TRP A 272 14.97 9.63 8.28
C TRP A 272 14.86 11.09 8.73
N GLU A 273 15.94 11.67 9.25
CA GLU A 273 15.94 13.05 9.72
C GLU A 273 15.60 14.04 8.61
N GLU A 274 16.15 13.85 7.41
CA GLU A 274 15.81 14.66 6.24
C GLU A 274 14.33 14.50 5.85
N ALA A 275 13.82 13.26 5.81
CA ALA A 275 12.42 12.99 5.48
C ALA A 275 11.44 13.57 6.52
N ARG A 276 11.76 13.42 7.82
CA ARG A 276 11.00 13.98 8.94
C ARG A 276 10.99 15.51 8.89
N ASP A 277 12.14 16.13 8.69
CA ASP A 277 12.26 17.58 8.68
C ASP A 277 11.53 18.19 7.46
N LYS A 278 11.61 17.51 6.30
CA LYS A 278 10.82 17.84 5.12
C LYS A 278 9.33 17.74 5.40
N PHE A 279 8.88 16.62 5.98
CA PHE A 279 7.48 16.40 6.34
C PHE A 279 6.95 17.49 7.28
N ILE A 280 7.67 17.81 8.36
CA ILE A 280 7.27 18.87 9.31
C ILE A 280 7.14 20.22 8.60
N SER A 281 8.06 20.53 7.67
CA SER A 281 8.00 21.78 6.89
C SER A 281 6.76 21.80 5.98
N GLU A 282 6.55 20.74 5.21
CA GLU A 282 5.46 20.68 4.24
C GLU A 282 4.09 20.61 4.90
N ILE A 283 3.95 19.89 6.01
CA ILE A 283 2.66 19.73 6.69
C ILE A 283 2.18 21.04 7.30
N ASN A 284 3.09 21.83 7.86
CA ASN A 284 2.80 23.13 8.48
C ASN A 284 2.67 24.29 7.47
N GLY A 285 2.83 24.00 6.17
CA GLY A 285 2.80 25.05 5.15
C GLY A 285 4.07 25.92 5.13
N ASP A 286 5.13 25.51 5.83
CA ASP A 286 6.48 26.06 5.73
C ASP A 286 7.13 25.59 4.42
N VAL A 287 6.47 25.78 3.27
CA VAL A 287 7.11 25.54 1.98
C VAL A 287 7.89 26.80 1.64
N SER A 288 9.11 26.88 2.17
CA SER A 288 10.20 27.42 1.36
C SER A 288 10.30 26.52 0.14
N THR A 289 9.96 27.06 -1.03
CA THR A 289 10.13 26.45 -2.35
C THR A 289 11.47 25.72 -2.46
N LYS A 290 11.44 24.40 -2.26
CA LYS A 290 12.53 23.48 -2.57
C LYS A 290 11.96 22.34 -3.41
N ASN A 291 11.78 22.62 -4.70
CA ASN A 291 11.76 21.56 -5.69
C ASN A 291 13.21 21.18 -6.01
N GLU A 292 13.54 19.97 -5.56
CA GLU A 292 14.40 18.98 -6.23
C GLU A 292 15.90 19.28 -6.42
N ASN A 293 16.67 18.92 -5.39
CA ASN A 293 18.01 18.36 -5.59
C ASN A 293 17.88 16.94 -6.15
N ILE A 294 17.95 16.81 -7.47
CA ILE A 294 18.51 15.62 -8.12
C ILE A 294 19.98 15.95 -8.37
N SER A 295 20.87 15.12 -7.82
CA SER A 295 22.31 15.04 -8.10
C SER A 295 23.13 16.31 -7.82
N ALA A 296 23.95 16.25 -6.77
CA ALA A 296 25.14 17.08 -6.68
C ALA A 296 26.14 16.69 -7.78
N THR A 297 25.89 17.24 -8.97
CA THR A 297 26.89 17.52 -9.99
C THR A 297 26.65 18.99 -10.33
N PRO A 298 27.65 19.88 -10.29
CA PRO A 298 27.42 21.28 -10.67
C PRO A 298 26.84 21.28 -12.09
N ALA A 299 25.58 21.70 -12.22
CA ALA A 299 24.88 21.72 -13.50
C ALA A 299 25.71 22.58 -14.46
N LEU A 300 26.33 21.93 -15.45
CA LEU A 300 26.90 22.61 -16.60
C LEU A 300 25.74 23.38 -17.24
N ILE A 301 25.79 24.71 -17.15
CA ILE A 301 24.86 25.59 -17.85
C ILE A 301 24.91 25.21 -19.32
N THR A 302 23.84 24.64 -19.85
CA THR A 302 23.79 24.20 -21.25
C THR A 302 23.81 25.40 -22.18
N GLU A 303 24.18 25.20 -23.45
CA GLU A 303 24.22 26.31 -24.41
C GLU A 303 22.82 26.90 -24.66
N GLU A 304 21.77 26.08 -24.57
CA GLU A 304 20.38 26.50 -24.68
C GLU A 304 19.96 27.37 -23.49
N MET A 305 20.40 27.04 -22.27
CA MET A 305 20.19 27.89 -21.09
C MET A 305 20.88 29.25 -21.25
N LYS A 306 22.13 29.29 -21.75
CA LYS A 306 22.85 30.55 -22.00
C LYS A 306 22.17 31.38 -23.07
N GLN A 307 21.75 30.75 -24.17
CA GLN A 307 21.03 31.44 -25.25
C GLN A 307 19.70 32.01 -24.76
N LEU A 308 18.96 31.23 -23.97
CA LEU A 308 17.71 31.69 -23.36
C LEU A 308 17.96 32.89 -22.45
N LEU A 309 18.88 32.76 -21.49
CA LEU A 309 19.17 33.84 -20.54
C LEU A 309 19.66 35.10 -21.25
N LYS A 310 20.49 34.96 -22.29
CA LYS A 310 20.94 36.10 -23.10
C LYS A 310 19.78 36.80 -23.80
N LYS A 311 18.89 36.05 -24.47
CA LYS A 311 17.70 36.62 -25.11
C LYS A 311 16.81 37.37 -24.13
N VAL A 312 16.63 36.84 -22.91
CA VAL A 312 15.82 37.48 -21.87
C VAL A 312 16.51 38.72 -21.31
N ALA A 313 17.83 38.65 -21.07
CA ALA A 313 18.60 39.77 -20.56
C ALA A 313 18.60 40.97 -21.53
N ASP A 314 18.65 40.69 -22.84
CA ASP A 314 18.63 41.71 -23.91
C ASP A 314 17.20 42.27 -24.16
N ALA A 315 16.15 41.58 -23.70
CA ALA A 315 14.77 41.99 -23.94
C ALA A 315 14.31 43.13 -23.01
N PRO A 316 13.55 44.12 -23.53
CA PRO A 316 12.99 45.18 -22.71
C PRO A 316 12.09 44.62 -21.61
N GLY A 317 12.53 44.75 -20.35
CA GLY A 317 11.80 44.28 -19.16
C GLY A 317 12.20 42.92 -18.63
N GLY A 318 13.07 42.16 -19.31
CA GLY A 318 13.62 40.90 -18.79
C GLY A 318 12.58 39.80 -18.60
N GLN A 319 11.53 39.77 -19.44
CA GLN A 319 10.38 38.88 -19.26
C GLN A 319 10.26 37.84 -20.38
N ILE A 320 9.72 36.69 -20.01
CA ILE A 320 9.28 35.62 -20.89
C ILE A 320 7.77 35.50 -20.72
N LEU A 321 7.04 35.53 -21.83
CA LEU A 321 5.64 35.20 -21.89
C LEU A 321 5.47 33.77 -22.40
N ILE A 322 4.63 32.99 -21.71
CA ILE A 322 4.16 31.67 -22.12
C ILE A 322 2.67 31.82 -22.41
N THR A 323 2.32 31.78 -23.68
CA THR A 323 0.94 31.97 -24.16
C THR A 323 0.54 30.83 -25.08
N SER A 324 -0.76 30.67 -25.35
CA SER A 324 -1.27 29.60 -26.21
C SER A 324 -2.30 30.11 -27.20
N ASP A 325 -2.27 29.59 -28.42
CA ASP A 325 -3.31 29.81 -29.43
C ASP A 325 -3.68 28.50 -30.17
N LEU A 326 -4.81 28.51 -30.89
CA LEU A 326 -5.36 27.32 -31.55
C LEU A 326 -4.51 26.81 -32.73
N GLU A 327 -3.66 27.65 -33.31
CA GLU A 327 -2.88 27.33 -34.52
C GLU A 327 -1.45 26.88 -34.17
N SER A 328 -0.84 27.50 -33.17
CA SER A 328 0.56 27.30 -32.75
C SER A 328 0.71 26.45 -31.49
N GLY A 329 -0.39 26.13 -30.79
CA GLY A 329 -0.33 25.54 -29.45
C GLY A 329 0.28 26.51 -28.44
N THR A 330 1.00 25.98 -27.44
CA THR A 330 1.76 26.82 -26.49
C THR A 330 3.01 27.37 -27.15
N TYR A 331 3.36 28.64 -26.90
CA TYR A 331 4.58 29.25 -27.42
C TYR A 331 5.28 30.13 -26.38
N ILE A 332 6.60 30.22 -26.51
CA ILE A 332 7.49 30.98 -25.65
C ILE A 332 7.87 32.26 -26.39
N GLN A 333 7.52 33.41 -25.82
CA GLN A 333 7.81 34.72 -26.38
C GLN A 333 8.72 35.51 -25.43
N ILE A 334 9.74 36.17 -25.98
CA ILE A 334 10.68 37.01 -25.24
C ILE A 334 10.70 38.38 -25.90
N GLY A 335 10.21 39.41 -25.19
CA GLY A 335 9.95 40.71 -25.80
C GLY A 335 8.98 40.61 -26.98
N SER A 336 9.43 41.00 -28.18
CA SER A 336 8.65 40.90 -29.43
C SER A 336 8.91 39.63 -30.25
N GLU A 337 9.85 38.78 -29.82
CA GLU A 337 10.28 37.60 -30.58
C GLU A 337 9.60 36.34 -30.03
N VAL A 338 8.97 35.55 -30.90
CA VAL A 338 8.51 34.19 -30.57
C VAL A 338 9.67 33.23 -30.77
N VAL A 339 10.17 32.68 -29.67
CA VAL A 339 11.37 31.85 -29.63
C VAL A 339 11.07 30.41 -29.99
N ALA A 340 9.91 29.88 -29.58
CA ALA A 340 9.49 28.53 -29.91
C ALA A 340 7.97 28.39 -29.87
N LYS A 341 7.43 27.50 -30.72
CA LYS A 341 6.00 27.16 -30.79
C LYS A 341 5.82 25.65 -30.74
N GLU A 342 4.84 25.18 -29.99
CA GLU A 342 4.51 23.76 -29.85
C GLU A 342 4.17 23.12 -31.22
N TYR A 343 3.57 23.89 -32.13
CA TYR A 343 3.32 23.49 -33.51
C TYR A 343 3.83 24.54 -34.52
N PRO A 344 4.36 24.10 -35.68
CA PRO A 344 4.45 22.71 -36.16
C PRO A 344 5.68 21.93 -35.65
N ASP A 345 6.68 22.59 -35.06
CA ASP A 345 7.93 21.96 -34.62
C ASP A 345 7.97 21.75 -33.10
N ARG A 346 7.31 20.68 -32.66
CA ARG A 346 7.27 20.28 -31.24
C ARG A 346 8.65 19.96 -30.67
N ARG A 347 9.61 19.55 -31.52
CA ARG A 347 10.95 19.18 -31.06
C ARG A 347 11.72 20.43 -30.65
N GLU A 348 11.64 21.49 -31.45
CA GLU A 348 12.23 22.78 -31.11
C GLU A 348 11.60 23.35 -29.83
N TYR A 349 10.27 23.29 -29.70
CA TYR A 349 9.58 23.71 -28.47
C TYR A 349 10.05 22.95 -27.22
N ALA A 350 10.16 21.63 -27.29
CA ALA A 350 10.60 20.82 -26.15
C ALA A 350 12.01 21.20 -25.67
N VAL A 351 12.92 21.56 -26.58
CA VAL A 351 14.29 22.02 -26.22
C VAL A 351 14.23 23.33 -25.43
N TRP A 352 13.42 24.29 -25.90
CA TRP A 352 13.28 25.58 -25.23
C TRP A 352 12.48 25.48 -23.91
N GLU A 353 11.49 24.60 -23.85
CA GLU A 353 10.74 24.29 -22.64
C GLU A 353 11.66 23.65 -21.58
N GLU A 354 12.50 22.69 -21.96
CA GLU A 354 13.51 22.09 -21.08
C GLU A 354 14.50 23.13 -20.56
N ALA A 355 15.02 24.00 -21.44
CA ALA A 355 15.93 25.09 -21.06
C ALA A 355 15.26 26.08 -20.08
N LEU A 356 14.00 26.44 -20.31
CA LEU A 356 13.23 27.31 -19.42
C LEU A 356 12.99 26.66 -18.06
N ASN A 357 12.59 25.39 -18.04
CA ASN A 357 12.38 24.64 -16.80
C ASN A 357 13.68 24.47 -16.01
N ALA A 358 14.80 24.24 -16.69
CA ALA A 358 16.13 24.20 -16.07
C ALA A 358 16.51 25.56 -15.46
N CYS A 359 16.30 26.67 -16.17
CA CYS A 359 16.54 28.01 -15.63
C CYS A 359 15.62 28.38 -14.45
N LEU A 360 14.36 27.90 -14.45
CA LEU A 360 13.45 28.04 -13.32
C LEU A 360 13.92 27.23 -12.11
N LYS A 361 14.40 26.00 -12.34
CA LYS A 361 14.95 25.13 -11.29
C LYS A 361 16.19 25.72 -10.63
N GLU A 362 17.13 26.21 -11.44
CA GLU A 362 18.38 26.84 -10.99
C GLU A 362 18.19 28.29 -10.48
N LYS A 363 16.96 28.80 -10.48
CA LYS A 363 16.59 30.17 -10.04
C LYS A 363 17.25 31.29 -10.86
N TYR A 364 17.68 31.01 -12.10
CA TYR A 364 18.10 32.04 -13.05
C TYR A 364 16.91 32.81 -13.62
N ILE A 365 15.75 32.16 -13.68
CA ILE A 365 14.45 32.74 -14.03
C ILE A 365 13.46 32.46 -12.88
N GLU A 366 12.54 33.38 -12.62
CA GLU A 366 11.50 33.28 -11.60
C GLU A 366 10.11 33.41 -12.26
N ARG A 367 9.17 32.56 -11.88
CA ARG A 367 7.78 32.63 -12.36
C ARG A 367 6.97 33.64 -11.54
N LYS A 368 6.38 34.64 -12.19
CA LYS A 368 5.54 35.68 -11.55
C LYS A 368 4.04 35.41 -11.69
N SER A 369 3.63 34.73 -12.76
CA SER A 369 2.27 34.22 -12.97
C SER A 369 2.31 32.95 -13.82
N GLU A 370 1.16 32.33 -14.11
CA GLU A 370 1.10 31.17 -15.01
C GLU A 370 1.68 31.47 -16.40
N GLU A 371 1.56 32.71 -16.86
CA GLU A 371 1.95 33.15 -18.21
C GLU A 371 3.25 33.97 -18.23
N ILE A 372 3.78 34.44 -17.09
CA ILE A 372 4.91 35.38 -17.05
C ILE A 372 6.05 34.84 -16.18
N CYS A 373 7.25 34.76 -16.78
CA CYS A 373 8.51 34.51 -16.08
C CYS A 373 9.46 35.70 -16.26
N VAL A 374 10.35 35.94 -15.29
CA VAL A 374 11.27 37.09 -15.27
C VAL A 374 12.67 36.62 -14.91
N ILE A 375 13.69 37.14 -15.59
CA ILE A 375 15.09 36.85 -15.26
C ILE A 375 15.47 37.41 -13.88
N THR A 376 16.21 36.64 -13.11
CA THR A 376 16.69 37.03 -11.78
C THR A 376 18.07 37.65 -11.84
N ASN A 377 18.52 38.25 -10.73
CA ASN A 377 19.91 38.74 -10.61
C ASN A 377 20.95 37.60 -10.78
N ALA A 378 20.61 36.36 -10.42
CA ALA A 378 21.49 35.21 -10.66
C ALA A 378 21.57 34.89 -12.16
N GLY A 379 20.45 35.01 -12.89
CA GLY A 379 20.43 34.84 -14.34
C GLY A 379 21.23 35.90 -15.08
N TYR A 380 21.16 37.17 -14.68
CA TYR A 380 21.99 38.24 -15.25
C TYR A 380 23.49 37.96 -15.13
N LYS A 381 23.94 37.50 -13.95
CA LYS A 381 25.35 37.16 -13.69
C LYS A 381 25.89 35.97 -14.48
N VAL A 382 25.01 35.16 -15.08
CA VAL A 382 25.41 34.04 -15.94
C VAL A 382 25.66 34.50 -17.39
N VAL A 383 25.04 35.62 -17.78
CA VAL A 383 25.15 36.20 -19.12
C VAL A 383 26.28 37.23 -19.22
N GLU A 384 26.56 37.94 -18.12
CA GLU A 384 27.75 38.80 -17.93
C GLU A 384 29.05 37.99 -17.88
#